data_AF-A0A940SRD6-F1
#
_entry.id   AF-A0A940SRD6-F1
#
_cell.length_a   1.000
_cell.length_b   1.000
_cell.length_c   1.000
_cell.angle_alpha   90.00
_cell.angle_beta   90.00
_cell.angle_gamma   90.00
#
_symmetry.space_group_name_H-M   'P 1'
#
loop_
_entity.id
_entity.type
_entity.pdbx_description
1 polymer ?
#
loop_
_entity_poly.entity_id
_entity_poly.type
_entity_poly.pdbx_seq_one_letter_code
_entity_poly.pdbx_strand_id
1 'polypeptide(L)'
;AHFEAGKYNVLCNSMLLTEGWDCPSVDCVIVLRPTKVRALYCQMVGRGTRLSPGKDHLLLLDFLRHSERHELCRPAHLICENAETAAQMTVDLTEKAGHEVDVTEAAQTAEEETIAKREEALTKQFEKFKTRKRNLVDPLEFAISAQQLNLLNYQPTFGWECAPPSQTQMQALENRGIDPNKVQTAGMAEQVLRAAGQRQNAGLCTAKQIARLERYGFRNVGAWSFEAANSMIARIAAQGWRRVPPGVNPATYVPNEVAYGT
;
A
#
# COMPACT_ATOMS: atom_id res chain seq x y z
N ALA A 1 -7.45 -38.20 -31.59
CA ALA A 1 -7.47 -39.06 -32.79
C ALA A 1 -8.01 -38.35 -34.04
N HIS A 2 -9.33 -38.32 -34.33
CA HIS A 2 -9.81 -37.77 -35.61
C HIS A 2 -9.71 -36.25 -35.76
N PHE A 3 -9.91 -35.49 -34.67
CA PHE A 3 -9.76 -34.03 -34.67
C PHE A 3 -8.30 -33.60 -34.87
N GLU A 4 -7.37 -34.22 -34.13
CA GLU A 4 -5.92 -34.01 -34.31
C GLU A 4 -5.42 -34.40 -35.70
N ALA A 5 -6.03 -35.43 -36.32
CA ALA A 5 -5.73 -35.83 -37.69
C ALA A 5 -6.34 -34.89 -38.75
N GLY A 6 -6.97 -33.78 -38.36
CA GLY A 6 -7.55 -32.79 -39.27
C GLY A 6 -8.83 -33.25 -39.98
N LYS A 7 -9.43 -34.37 -39.56
CA LYS A 7 -10.66 -34.89 -40.19
C LYS A 7 -11.89 -34.03 -39.92
N TYR A 8 -11.86 -33.25 -38.83
CA TYR A 8 -12.95 -32.37 -38.40
C TYR A 8 -12.39 -31.02 -37.98
N ASN A 9 -13.05 -29.93 -38.38
CA ASN A 9 -12.65 -28.56 -38.03
C ASN A 9 -13.23 -28.08 -36.69
N VAL A 10 -14.33 -28.69 -36.24
CA VAL A 10 -15.06 -28.25 -35.04
C VAL A 10 -15.35 -29.44 -34.14
N LEU A 11 -15.12 -29.24 -32.84
CA LEU A 11 -15.45 -30.20 -31.79
C LEU A 11 -16.39 -29.53 -30.78
N CYS A 12 -17.63 -30.01 -30.72
CA CYS A 12 -18.61 -29.54 -29.75
C CYS A 12 -18.53 -30.38 -28.48
N ASN A 13 -18.44 -29.73 -27.32
CA ASN A 13 -18.37 -30.37 -26.02
C ASN A 13 -19.44 -29.82 -25.06
N SER A 14 -20.12 -30.71 -24.35
CA SER A 14 -21.03 -30.37 -23.24
C SER A 14 -20.54 -31.02 -21.94
N MET A 15 -19.44 -30.48 -21.39
CA MET A 15 -18.79 -30.92 -20.14
C MET A 15 -18.06 -32.28 -20.16
N LEU A 16 -18.00 -32.99 -21.28
CA LEU A 16 -17.31 -34.28 -21.37
C LEU A 16 -15.79 -34.14 -21.49
N LEU A 17 -15.34 -33.09 -22.17
CA LEU A 17 -13.91 -32.79 -22.34
C LEU A 17 -13.45 -31.69 -21.38
N THR A 18 -13.98 -31.61 -20.15
CA THR A 18 -13.52 -30.61 -19.16
C THR A 18 -12.21 -31.00 -18.49
N GLU A 19 -11.76 -32.25 -18.61
CA GLU A 19 -10.49 -32.75 -18.09
C GLU A 19 -9.88 -33.74 -19.10
N GLY A 20 -8.55 -33.85 -19.14
CA GLY A 20 -7.85 -34.90 -19.91
C GLY A 20 -7.78 -34.77 -21.44
N TRP A 21 -8.39 -33.73 -22.05
CA TRP A 21 -8.23 -33.46 -23.48
C TRP A 21 -7.18 -32.38 -23.73
N ASP A 22 -6.10 -32.76 -24.41
CA ASP A 22 -4.97 -31.90 -24.73
C ASP A 22 -4.71 -31.89 -26.25
N CYS A 23 -5.02 -30.77 -26.91
CA CYS A 23 -4.77 -30.56 -28.32
C CYS A 23 -4.17 -29.16 -28.53
N PRO A 24 -2.83 -29.02 -28.57
CA PRO A 24 -2.16 -27.72 -28.65
C PRO A 24 -2.49 -26.92 -29.92
N SER A 25 -2.88 -27.60 -31.00
CA SER A 25 -3.19 -27.00 -32.30
C SER A 25 -4.51 -26.22 -32.33
N VAL A 26 -5.32 -26.27 -31.27
CA VAL A 26 -6.55 -25.47 -31.16
C VAL A 26 -6.21 -23.98 -31.21
N ASP A 27 -6.78 -23.30 -32.19
CA ASP A 27 -6.61 -21.88 -32.50
C ASP A 27 -7.91 -21.06 -32.32
N CYS A 28 -9.05 -21.72 -32.09
CA CYS A 28 -10.33 -21.08 -31.84
C CYS A 28 -11.10 -21.75 -30.70
N VAL A 29 -11.62 -20.95 -29.77
CA VAL A 29 -12.50 -21.41 -28.67
C VAL A 29 -13.79 -20.61 -28.70
N ILE A 30 -14.92 -21.31 -28.74
CA ILE A 30 -16.26 -20.71 -28.71
C ILE A 30 -16.92 -21.01 -27.36
N VAL A 31 -17.22 -19.95 -26.59
CA VAL A 31 -17.83 -20.09 -25.27
C VAL A 31 -19.34 -19.81 -25.36
N LEU A 32 -20.13 -20.89 -25.45
CA LEU A 32 -21.60 -20.82 -25.50
C LEU A 32 -22.27 -21.19 -24.16
N ARG A 33 -21.48 -21.35 -23.10
CA ARG A 33 -22.00 -21.69 -21.77
C ARG A 33 -22.10 -20.45 -20.89
N PRO A 34 -23.24 -20.19 -20.24
CA PRO A 34 -23.36 -19.14 -19.23
C PRO A 34 -22.62 -19.55 -17.95
N THR A 35 -21.35 -19.17 -17.85
CA THR A 35 -20.46 -19.53 -16.74
C THR A 35 -20.33 -18.36 -15.76
N LYS A 36 -20.74 -18.57 -14.50
CA LYS A 36 -20.59 -17.58 -13.41
C LYS A 36 -19.23 -17.68 -12.69
N VAL A 37 -18.52 -18.79 -12.86
CA VAL A 37 -17.28 -19.10 -12.12
C VAL A 37 -16.07 -18.80 -12.99
N ARG A 38 -15.20 -17.86 -12.56
CA ARG A 38 -13.97 -17.46 -13.27
C ARG A 38 -13.07 -18.65 -13.58
N ALA A 39 -12.81 -19.52 -12.60
CA ALA A 39 -11.92 -20.67 -12.76
C ALA A 39 -12.35 -21.59 -13.91
N LEU A 40 -13.66 -21.81 -14.06
CA LEU A 40 -14.21 -22.66 -15.10
C LEU A 40 -14.12 -21.99 -16.48
N TYR A 41 -14.28 -20.68 -16.55
CA TYR A 41 -14.02 -19.92 -17.77
C TYR A 41 -12.53 -20.01 -18.17
N CYS A 42 -11.61 -19.81 -17.22
CA CYS A 42 -10.17 -19.97 -17.45
C CYS A 42 -9.82 -21.39 -17.94
N GLN A 43 -10.43 -22.44 -17.39
CA GLN A 43 -10.23 -23.81 -17.85
C GLN A 43 -10.76 -24.05 -19.27
N MET A 44 -11.85 -23.40 -19.67
CA MET A 44 -12.40 -23.52 -21.01
C MET A 44 -11.49 -22.83 -22.04
N VAL A 45 -11.11 -21.58 -21.77
CA VAL A 45 -10.26 -20.78 -22.68
C VAL A 45 -8.82 -21.27 -22.70
N GLY A 46 -8.28 -21.67 -21.55
CA GLY A 46 -6.90 -22.14 -21.37
C GLY A 46 -6.54 -23.40 -22.17
N ARG A 47 -7.51 -24.06 -22.80
CA ARG A 47 -7.25 -25.14 -23.76
C ARG A 47 -6.56 -24.63 -25.01
N GLY A 48 -6.98 -23.46 -25.51
CA GLY A 48 -6.45 -22.85 -26.71
C GLY A 48 -5.13 -22.09 -26.50
N THR A 49 -4.71 -21.85 -25.25
CA THR A 49 -3.55 -21.01 -24.93
C THR A 49 -2.21 -21.73 -25.00
N ARG A 50 -2.21 -23.03 -25.31
CA ARG A 50 -0.96 -23.81 -25.49
C ARG A 50 -0.20 -23.33 -26.72
N LEU A 51 1.12 -23.39 -26.70
CA LEU A 51 1.93 -23.07 -27.89
C LEU A 51 1.88 -24.22 -28.91
N SER A 52 1.80 -23.89 -30.20
CA SER A 52 1.82 -24.85 -31.29
C SER A 52 2.51 -24.24 -32.52
N PRO A 53 3.35 -24.98 -33.26
CA PRO A 53 3.92 -24.49 -34.51
C PRO A 53 2.84 -24.00 -35.47
N GLY A 54 3.05 -22.83 -36.08
CA GLY A 54 2.10 -22.22 -37.03
C GLY A 54 0.89 -21.53 -36.40
N LYS A 55 0.73 -21.57 -35.07
CA LYS A 55 -0.32 -20.83 -34.35
C LYS A 55 0.24 -19.51 -33.83
N ASP A 56 -0.24 -18.42 -34.42
CA ASP A 56 0.14 -17.06 -34.03
C ASP A 56 -0.75 -16.52 -32.88
N HIS A 57 -2.05 -16.77 -32.95
CA HIS A 57 -3.01 -16.27 -31.96
C HIS A 57 -4.12 -17.28 -31.66
N LEU A 58 -4.84 -17.04 -30.57
CA LEU A 58 -6.06 -17.77 -30.19
C LEU A 58 -7.27 -16.85 -30.43
N LEU A 59 -8.19 -17.26 -31.30
CA LEU A 59 -9.47 -16.60 -31.48
C LEU A 59 -10.45 -17.05 -30.39
N LEU A 60 -10.89 -16.11 -29.55
CA LEU A 60 -11.91 -16.36 -28.53
C LEU A 60 -13.24 -15.74 -28.94
N LEU A 61 -14.24 -16.58 -29.22
CA LEU A 61 -15.61 -16.15 -29.53
C LEU A 61 -16.50 -16.27 -28.29
N ASP A 62 -16.84 -15.13 -27.70
CA ASP A 62 -17.60 -15.03 -26.45
C ASP A 62 -18.91 -14.26 -26.66
N PHE A 63 -19.98 -14.99 -26.96
CA PHE A 63 -21.31 -14.42 -27.22
C PHE A 63 -22.04 -13.98 -25.94
N LEU A 64 -21.53 -14.35 -24.76
CA LEU A 64 -22.19 -14.12 -23.47
C LEU A 64 -21.52 -13.01 -22.65
N ARG A 65 -20.53 -12.32 -23.24
CA ARG A 65 -19.79 -11.21 -22.63
C ARG A 65 -19.13 -11.59 -21.29
N HIS A 66 -18.62 -12.82 -21.21
CA HIS A 66 -17.85 -13.30 -20.05
C HIS A 66 -16.53 -12.54 -19.89
N SER A 67 -15.90 -12.17 -20.98
CA SER A 67 -14.63 -11.42 -21.06
C SER A 67 -14.68 -10.05 -20.38
N GLU A 68 -15.86 -9.46 -20.16
CA GLU A 68 -16.02 -8.21 -19.41
C GLU A 68 -16.04 -8.42 -17.89
N ARG A 69 -16.26 -9.66 -17.45
CA ARG A 69 -16.42 -10.01 -16.02
C ARG A 69 -15.31 -10.91 -15.51
N HIS A 70 -14.79 -11.78 -16.36
CA HIS A 70 -13.80 -12.79 -16.02
C HIS A 70 -12.50 -12.51 -16.75
N GLU A 71 -11.44 -12.26 -15.98
CA GLU A 71 -10.08 -12.24 -16.51
C GLU A 71 -9.47 -13.63 -16.51
N LEU A 72 -8.62 -13.91 -17.49
CA LEU A 72 -7.79 -15.11 -17.49
C LEU A 72 -6.80 -15.10 -16.32
N CYS A 73 -6.30 -16.28 -15.97
CA CYS A 73 -5.23 -16.38 -14.99
C CYS A 73 -3.94 -15.78 -15.61
N ARG A 74 -3.30 -14.88 -14.87
CA ARG A 74 -2.00 -14.28 -15.24
C ARG A 74 -0.98 -14.67 -14.17
N PRO A 75 0.33 -14.75 -14.49
CA PRO A 75 1.36 -15.09 -13.49
C PRO A 75 1.29 -14.24 -12.22
N ALA A 76 0.99 -12.94 -12.36
CA ALA A 76 0.82 -12.03 -11.23
C ALA A 76 -0.25 -12.47 -10.21
N HIS A 77 -1.31 -13.15 -10.65
CA HIS A 77 -2.35 -13.68 -9.75
C HIS A 77 -1.90 -14.86 -8.88
N LEU A 78 -0.76 -15.49 -9.22
CA LEU A 78 -0.23 -16.63 -8.48
C LEU A 78 0.73 -16.21 -7.37
N ILE A 79 1.40 -15.06 -7.55
CA ILE A 79 2.47 -14.60 -6.65
C ILE A 79 2.03 -13.40 -5.80
N CYS A 80 1.23 -12.49 -6.36
CA CYS A 80 0.81 -11.29 -5.63
C CYS A 80 -0.39 -11.58 -4.72
N GLU A 81 -0.32 -11.10 -3.48
CA GLU A 81 -1.43 -11.19 -2.52
C GLU A 81 -2.53 -10.16 -2.80
N ASN A 82 -2.14 -8.99 -3.32
CA ASN A 82 -3.04 -7.84 -3.51
C ASN A 82 -3.34 -7.59 -4.99
N ALA A 83 -4.59 -7.22 -5.27
CA ALA A 83 -5.06 -6.95 -6.64
C ALA A 83 -4.33 -5.75 -7.30
N GLU A 84 -3.98 -4.73 -6.52
CA GLU A 84 -3.24 -3.56 -7.02
C GLU A 84 -1.82 -3.93 -7.46
N THR A 85 -1.10 -4.69 -6.64
CA THR A 85 0.23 -5.22 -6.97
C THR A 85 0.17 -6.16 -8.17
N ALA A 86 -0.86 -7.02 -8.23
CA ALA A 86 -1.04 -7.92 -9.36
C ALA A 86 -1.30 -7.19 -10.69
N ALA A 87 -2.03 -6.07 -10.62
CA ALA A 87 -2.26 -5.21 -11.78
C ALA A 87 -0.96 -4.53 -12.23
N GLN A 88 -0.18 -3.98 -11.29
CA GLN A 88 1.11 -3.35 -11.61
C GLN A 88 2.09 -4.37 -12.21
N MET A 89 2.29 -5.52 -11.56
CA MET A 89 3.15 -6.59 -12.08
C MET A 89 2.70 -7.07 -13.47
N THR A 90 1.39 -7.10 -13.74
CA THR A 90 0.90 -7.44 -15.09
C THR A 90 1.39 -6.44 -16.13
N VAL A 91 1.36 -5.14 -15.85
CA VAL A 91 1.88 -4.10 -16.75
C VAL A 91 3.37 -4.30 -16.97
N ASP A 92 4.14 -4.48 -15.89
CA ASP A 92 5.59 -4.65 -15.97
C ASP A 92 5.99 -5.89 -16.77
N LEU A 93 5.25 -6.99 -16.62
CA LEU A 93 5.45 -8.22 -17.40
C LEU A 93 5.10 -8.03 -18.88
N THR A 94 4.09 -7.22 -19.20
CA THR A 94 3.76 -6.91 -20.61
C THR A 94 4.82 -6.05 -21.27
N GLU A 95 5.46 -5.12 -20.54
CA GLU A 95 6.56 -4.32 -21.07
C GLU A 95 7.82 -5.16 -21.32
N LYS A 96 8.04 -6.20 -20.51
CA LYS A 96 9.14 -7.16 -20.65
C LYS A 96 8.78 -8.39 -21.50
N ALA A 97 7.72 -8.31 -22.32
CA ALA A 97 7.27 -9.43 -23.14
C ALA A 97 8.39 -9.96 -24.05
N GLY A 98 8.60 -11.28 -24.04
CA GLY A 98 9.65 -11.94 -24.83
C GLY A 98 11.01 -12.10 -24.14
N HIS A 99 11.15 -11.58 -22.91
CA HIS A 99 12.32 -11.80 -22.06
C HIS A 99 12.02 -12.79 -20.94
N GLU A 100 13.06 -13.51 -20.50
CA GLU A 100 12.98 -14.30 -19.28
C GLU A 100 12.92 -13.35 -18.08
N VAL A 101 11.88 -13.52 -17.26
CA VAL A 101 11.64 -12.68 -16.07
C VAL A 101 11.40 -13.60 -14.89
N ASP A 102 12.15 -13.39 -13.81
CA ASP A 102 11.85 -14.04 -12.54
C ASP A 102 10.56 -13.45 -11.95
N VAL A 103 9.54 -14.29 -11.82
CA VAL A 103 8.22 -13.89 -11.33
C VAL A 103 8.24 -13.47 -9.86
N THR A 104 9.19 -13.95 -9.06
CA THR A 104 9.31 -13.57 -7.66
C THR A 104 9.95 -12.19 -7.50
N GLU A 105 11.01 -11.91 -8.26
CA GLU A 105 11.64 -10.58 -8.30
C GLU A 105 10.68 -9.52 -8.89
N ALA A 106 9.93 -9.88 -9.93
CA ALA A 106 8.92 -9.01 -10.51
C ALA A 106 7.81 -8.66 -9.50
N ALA A 107 7.39 -9.61 -8.66
CA ALA A 107 6.40 -9.35 -7.63
C ALA A 107 6.92 -8.40 -6.53
N GLN A 108 8.16 -8.57 -6.09
CA GLN A 108 8.81 -7.67 -5.12
C GLN A 108 8.92 -6.25 -5.67
N THR A 109 9.40 -6.12 -6.90
CA THR A 109 9.53 -4.81 -7.57
C THR A 109 8.18 -4.11 -7.68
N ALA A 110 7.14 -4.84 -8.12
CA ALA A 110 5.80 -4.29 -8.24
C ALA A 110 5.22 -3.86 -6.87
N GLU A 111 5.54 -4.59 -5.81
CA GLU A 111 5.11 -4.25 -4.45
C GLU A 111 5.78 -2.95 -3.96
N GLU A 112 7.10 -2.84 -4.11
CA GLU A 112 7.86 -1.63 -3.78
C GLU A 112 7.34 -0.40 -4.54
N GLU A 113 7.07 -0.55 -5.84
CA GLU A 113 6.50 0.53 -6.65
C GLU A 113 5.09 0.92 -6.21
N THR A 114 4.25 -0.07 -5.88
CA THR A 114 2.90 0.17 -5.39
C THR A 114 2.93 0.94 -4.07
N ILE A 115 3.85 0.57 -3.18
CA ILE A 115 4.09 1.26 -1.90
C ILE A 115 4.57 2.69 -2.17
N ALA A 116 5.58 2.89 -3.03
CA ALA A 116 6.11 4.21 -3.35
C ALA A 116 5.04 5.15 -3.95
N LYS A 117 4.21 4.64 -4.87
CA LYS A 117 3.09 5.42 -5.46
C LYS A 117 2.08 5.83 -4.39
N ARG A 118 1.77 4.94 -3.43
CA ARG A 118 0.88 5.24 -2.30
C ARG A 118 1.49 6.27 -1.36
N GLU A 119 2.76 6.14 -1.01
CA GLU A 119 3.48 7.11 -0.17
C GLU A 119 3.53 8.50 -0.81
N GLU A 120 3.79 8.58 -2.12
CA GLU A 120 3.79 9.84 -2.85
C GLU A 120 2.39 10.46 -2.89
N ALA A 121 1.35 9.66 -3.17
CA ALA A 121 -0.03 10.12 -3.17
C ALA A 121 -0.47 10.64 -1.80
N LEU A 122 -0.09 9.92 -0.73
CA LEU A 122 -0.29 10.34 0.64
C LEU A 122 0.44 11.66 0.93
N THR A 123 1.71 11.78 0.55
CA THR A 123 2.52 13.01 0.73
C THR A 123 1.88 14.21 0.04
N LYS A 124 1.42 14.04 -1.20
CA LYS A 124 0.67 15.07 -1.95
C LYS A 124 -0.64 15.45 -1.27
N GLN A 125 -1.34 14.48 -0.68
CA GLN A 125 -2.53 14.78 0.13
C GLN A 125 -2.14 15.55 1.41
N PHE A 126 -1.05 15.17 2.08
CA PHE A 126 -0.56 15.84 3.28
C PHE A 126 -0.17 17.30 3.02
N GLU A 127 0.51 17.61 1.93
CA GLU A 127 0.83 18.99 1.55
C GLU A 127 -0.42 19.86 1.43
N LYS A 128 -1.52 19.31 0.88
CA LYS A 128 -2.80 20.00 0.79
C LYS A 128 -3.42 20.27 2.16
N PHE A 129 -3.19 19.40 3.15
CA PHE A 129 -3.74 19.51 4.50
C PHE A 129 -2.89 20.35 5.48
N LYS A 130 -1.59 20.54 5.23
CA LYS A 130 -0.69 21.39 6.05
C LYS A 130 -1.16 22.84 6.24
N THR A 131 -2.08 23.31 5.41
CA THR A 131 -2.58 24.69 5.41
C THR A 131 -3.69 24.97 6.43
N ARG A 132 -4.26 23.96 7.10
CA ARG A 132 -5.32 24.15 8.09
C ARG A 132 -4.75 24.17 9.51
N LYS A 133 -4.89 25.30 10.21
CA LYS A 133 -4.55 25.43 11.64
C LYS A 133 -5.31 24.36 12.44
N ARG A 134 -4.62 23.33 12.92
CA ARG A 134 -5.18 22.28 13.78
C ARG A 134 -4.47 22.25 15.11
N ASN A 135 -5.21 22.09 16.21
CA ASN A 135 -4.64 21.94 17.56
C ASN A 135 -4.12 20.53 17.84
N LEU A 136 -4.57 19.54 17.07
CA LEU A 136 -4.16 18.13 17.16
C LEU A 136 -3.30 17.75 15.95
N VAL A 137 -2.32 16.87 16.19
CA VAL A 137 -1.38 16.33 15.22
C VAL A 137 -2.02 15.13 14.52
N ASP A 138 -1.90 15.03 13.20
CA ASP A 138 -2.37 13.84 12.49
C ASP A 138 -1.52 12.62 12.91
N PRO A 139 -2.11 11.45 13.23
CA PRO A 139 -1.37 10.24 13.57
C PRO A 139 -0.28 9.86 12.55
N LEU A 140 -0.54 10.08 11.26
CA LEU A 140 0.42 9.75 10.21
C LEU A 140 1.54 10.79 10.10
N GLU A 141 1.23 12.07 10.31
CA GLU A 141 2.24 13.14 10.43
C GLU A 141 3.15 12.85 11.63
N PHE A 142 2.56 12.44 12.75
CA PHE A 142 3.31 11.98 13.91
C PHE A 142 4.19 10.77 13.58
N ALA A 143 3.70 9.76 12.87
CA ALA A 143 4.48 8.59 12.49
C ALA A 143 5.69 8.94 11.60
N ILE A 144 5.50 9.81 10.61
CA ILE A 144 6.56 10.30 9.72
C ILE A 144 7.61 11.07 10.51
N SER A 145 7.19 12.08 11.27
CA SER A 145 8.11 12.90 12.06
C SER A 145 8.82 12.08 13.14
N ALA A 146 8.15 11.05 13.68
CA ALA A 146 8.73 10.11 14.63
C ALA A 146 9.62 9.02 14.00
N GLN A 147 9.79 9.03 12.67
CA GLN A 147 10.53 8.00 11.91
C GLN A 147 10.03 6.58 12.18
N GLN A 148 8.73 6.42 12.42
CA GLN A 148 8.10 5.12 12.66
C GLN A 148 7.43 4.62 11.39
N LEU A 149 8.25 4.11 10.46
CA LEU A 149 7.81 3.49 9.21
C LEU A 149 6.79 2.37 9.43
N ASN A 150 6.92 1.61 10.52
CA ASN A 150 6.01 0.50 10.85
C ASN A 150 4.55 0.94 11.02
N LEU A 151 4.30 2.20 11.41
CA LEU A 151 2.93 2.72 11.53
C LEU A 151 2.30 3.10 10.20
N LEU A 152 3.12 3.46 9.19
CA LEU A 152 2.62 3.83 7.87
C LEU A 152 2.06 2.62 7.12
N ASN A 153 2.64 1.45 7.36
CA ASN A 153 2.30 0.19 6.69
C ASN A 153 1.50 -0.76 7.60
N TYR A 154 0.97 -0.28 8.72
CA TYR A 154 0.24 -1.15 9.63
C TYR A 154 -1.03 -1.71 8.99
N GLN A 155 -1.08 -3.05 8.90
CA GLN A 155 -2.29 -3.79 8.57
C GLN A 155 -2.71 -4.63 9.78
N PRO A 156 -3.98 -4.54 10.21
CA PRO A 156 -4.48 -5.38 11.29
C PRO A 156 -4.48 -6.85 10.83
N THR A 157 -3.97 -7.73 11.70
CA THR A 157 -3.85 -9.17 11.42
C THR A 157 -4.93 -9.98 12.12
N PHE A 158 -5.44 -9.46 13.24
CA PHE A 158 -6.47 -10.14 14.02
C PHE A 158 -7.81 -9.42 13.95
N GLY A 159 -8.92 -10.17 13.96
CA GLY A 159 -10.26 -9.61 13.80
C GLY A 159 -10.67 -8.58 14.87
N TRP A 160 -10.07 -8.63 16.07
CA TRP A 160 -10.30 -7.64 17.12
C TRP A 160 -9.55 -6.32 16.86
N GLU A 161 -8.45 -6.33 16.12
CA GLU A 161 -7.71 -5.11 15.74
C GLU A 161 -8.49 -4.27 14.75
N CYS A 162 -9.32 -4.92 13.91
CA CYS A 162 -10.18 -4.28 12.91
C CYS A 162 -11.38 -3.53 13.51
N ALA A 163 -11.66 -3.72 14.80
CA ALA A 163 -12.73 -2.98 15.48
C ALA A 163 -12.42 -1.47 15.51
N PRO A 164 -13.43 -0.60 15.59
CA PRO A 164 -13.19 0.83 15.80
C PRO A 164 -12.46 1.09 17.13
N PRO A 165 -11.63 2.16 17.23
CA PRO A 165 -10.95 2.51 18.46
C PRO A 165 -11.91 2.67 19.65
N SER A 166 -11.49 2.19 20.82
CA SER A 166 -12.27 2.36 22.04
C SER A 166 -12.29 3.83 22.50
N GLN A 167 -13.29 4.21 23.31
CA GLN A 167 -13.34 5.56 23.88
C GLN A 167 -12.09 5.90 24.72
N THR A 168 -11.55 4.92 25.44
CA THR A 168 -10.32 5.10 26.24
C THR A 168 -9.10 5.34 25.34
N GLN A 169 -9.00 4.63 24.21
CA GLN A 169 -7.96 4.85 23.22
C GLN A 169 -8.07 6.24 22.58
N MET A 170 -9.28 6.65 22.18
CA MET A 170 -9.52 7.98 21.59
C MET A 170 -9.12 9.10 22.54
N GLN A 171 -9.51 9.00 23.82
CA GLN A 171 -9.15 10.00 24.83
C GLN A 171 -7.64 10.01 25.11
N ALA A 172 -6.99 8.85 25.11
CA ALA A 172 -5.53 8.75 25.30
C ALA A 172 -4.75 9.38 24.13
N LEU A 173 -5.25 9.26 22.90
CA LEU A 173 -4.68 9.91 21.71
C LEU A 173 -4.80 11.43 21.81
N GLU A 174 -5.99 11.92 22.15
CA GLU A 174 -6.26 13.35 22.31
C GLU A 174 -5.39 13.98 23.42
N ASN A 175 -5.25 13.29 24.56
CA ASN A 175 -4.36 13.71 25.65
C ASN A 175 -2.91 13.87 25.19
N ARG A 176 -2.44 12.98 24.31
CA ARG A 176 -1.11 13.04 23.68
C ARG A 176 -1.03 14.04 22.52
N GLY A 177 -2.14 14.67 22.16
CA GLY A 177 -2.23 15.70 21.13
C GLY A 177 -2.34 15.13 19.71
N ILE A 178 -2.75 13.88 19.57
CA ILE A 178 -2.92 13.19 18.29
C ILE A 178 -4.42 13.16 17.96
N ASP A 179 -4.80 13.42 16.71
CA ASP A 179 -6.20 13.47 16.25
C ASP A 179 -6.81 12.05 16.20
N PRO A 180 -7.77 11.72 17.09
CA PRO A 180 -8.36 10.39 17.12
C PRO A 180 -9.25 10.10 15.90
N ASN A 181 -9.79 11.12 15.22
CA ASN A 181 -10.69 10.95 14.08
C ASN A 181 -9.99 10.37 12.84
N LYS A 182 -8.65 10.36 12.86
CA LYS A 182 -7.80 9.87 11.78
C LYS A 182 -7.33 8.43 12.00
N VAL A 183 -7.63 7.85 13.16
CA VAL A 183 -7.30 6.47 13.49
C VAL A 183 -8.53 5.59 13.22
N GLN A 184 -8.41 4.69 12.24
CA GLN A 184 -9.56 3.92 11.76
C GLN A 184 -9.83 2.65 12.59
N THR A 185 -8.78 2.08 13.19
CA THR A 185 -8.83 0.77 13.83
C THR A 185 -8.24 0.79 15.24
N ALA A 186 -8.76 -0.08 16.12
CA ALA A 186 -8.31 -0.22 17.50
C ALA A 186 -6.83 -0.64 17.57
N GLY A 187 -6.40 -1.51 16.65
CA GLY A 187 -4.99 -1.91 16.53
C GLY A 187 -4.08 -0.74 16.15
N MET A 188 -4.50 0.10 15.19
CA MET A 188 -3.75 1.31 14.82
C MET A 188 -3.66 2.28 15.99
N ALA A 189 -4.75 2.45 16.75
CA ALA A 189 -4.76 3.29 17.94
C ALA A 189 -3.74 2.81 18.97
N GLU A 190 -3.70 1.51 19.24
CA GLU A 190 -2.74 0.91 20.15
C GLU A 190 -1.30 1.10 19.70
N GLN A 191 -1.01 0.90 18.40
CA GLN A 191 0.33 1.13 17.86
C GLN A 191 0.78 2.60 18.00
N VAL A 192 -0.09 3.56 17.70
CA VAL A 192 0.19 4.99 17.87
C VAL A 192 0.45 5.34 19.34
N LEU A 193 -0.36 4.80 20.26
CA LEU A 193 -0.19 5.03 21.69
C LEU A 193 1.11 4.41 22.21
N ARG A 194 1.44 3.19 21.76
CA ARG A 194 2.68 2.49 22.09
C ARG A 194 3.90 3.27 21.59
N ALA A 195 3.86 3.72 20.34
CA ALA A 195 4.88 4.56 19.73
C ALA A 195 5.13 5.83 20.56
N ALA A 196 4.06 6.53 20.91
CA ALA A 196 4.14 7.74 21.73
C ALA A 196 4.69 7.46 23.13
N GLY A 197 4.32 6.33 23.75
CA GLY A 197 4.86 5.89 25.04
C GLY A 197 6.36 5.55 24.99
N GLN A 198 6.80 4.81 23.97
CA GLN A 198 8.22 4.48 23.77
C GLN A 198 9.08 5.74 23.62
N ARG A 199 8.60 6.73 22.87
CA ARG A 199 9.29 8.01 22.70
C ARG A 199 9.40 8.78 24.01
N GLN A 200 8.34 8.80 24.80
CA GLN A 200 8.34 9.45 26.11
C GLN A 200 9.36 8.79 27.04
N ASN A 201 9.44 7.46 27.05
CA ASN A 201 10.42 6.71 27.84
C ASN A 201 11.86 6.96 27.37
N ALA A 202 12.06 7.21 26.06
CA ALA A 202 13.35 7.57 25.49
C ALA A 202 13.73 9.06 25.71
N GLY A 203 12.92 9.83 26.43
CA GLY A 203 13.17 11.26 26.65
C GLY A 203 13.07 12.12 25.39
N LEU A 204 12.43 11.62 24.34
CA LEU A 204 12.25 12.33 23.07
C LEU A 204 11.06 13.31 23.14
N CYS A 205 11.04 14.26 22.21
CA CYS A 205 9.96 15.23 22.12
C CYS A 205 8.59 14.58 21.87
N THR A 206 7.56 15.22 22.45
CA THR A 206 6.14 14.84 22.33
C THR A 206 5.55 15.28 20.99
N ALA A 207 4.46 14.63 20.56
CA ALA A 207 3.72 15.01 19.35
C ALA A 207 3.34 16.51 19.35
N LYS A 208 2.87 17.04 20.49
CA LYS A 208 2.53 18.47 20.64
C LYS A 208 3.73 19.40 20.43
N GLN A 209 4.91 19.01 20.90
CA GLN A 209 6.14 19.80 20.71
C GLN A 209 6.59 19.77 19.25
N ILE A 210 6.56 18.59 18.61
CA ILE A 210 6.87 18.40 17.19
C ILE A 210 6.00 19.34 16.34
N ALA A 211 4.68 19.21 16.45
CA ALA A 211 3.77 20.01 15.65
C ALA A 211 3.85 21.51 15.95
N ARG A 212 4.18 21.90 17.19
CA ARG A 212 4.39 23.32 17.51
C ARG A 212 5.63 23.87 16.81
N LEU A 213 6.75 23.15 16.84
CA LEU A 213 7.99 23.58 16.21
C LEU A 213 7.90 23.53 14.67
N GLU A 214 7.25 22.52 14.10
CA GLU A 214 7.03 22.42 12.65
C GLU A 214 6.23 23.61 12.09
N ARG A 215 5.30 24.20 12.87
CA ARG A 215 4.62 25.47 12.48
C ARG A 215 5.57 26.64 12.27
N TYR A 216 6.73 26.63 12.92
CA TYR A 216 7.77 27.64 12.77
C TYR A 216 8.81 27.25 11.69
N GLY A 217 8.57 26.15 10.97
CA GLY A 217 9.40 25.69 9.86
C GLY A 217 10.56 24.77 10.28
N PHE A 218 10.61 24.32 11.54
CA PHE A 218 11.63 23.38 11.99
C PHE A 218 11.44 22.02 11.34
N ARG A 219 12.54 21.37 10.93
CA ARG A 219 12.53 20.04 10.30
C ARG A 219 13.17 19.01 11.23
N ASN A 220 12.82 17.74 11.03
CA ASN A 220 13.37 16.60 11.79
C ASN A 220 13.24 16.74 13.32
N VAL A 221 12.20 17.43 13.78
CA VAL A 221 11.99 17.70 15.21
C VAL A 221 11.79 16.42 16.00
N GLY A 222 11.25 15.36 15.39
CA GLY A 222 11.04 14.09 16.06
C GLY A 222 12.30 13.38 16.56
N ALA A 223 13.49 13.78 16.11
CA ALA A 223 14.76 13.29 16.65
C ALA A 223 15.22 14.06 17.90
N TRP A 224 14.59 15.19 18.24
CA TRP A 224 15.04 16.04 19.34
C TRP A 224 14.61 15.47 20.69
N SER A 225 15.44 15.68 21.71
CA SER A 225 15.07 15.43 23.10
C SER A 225 13.93 16.34 23.55
N PHE A 226 13.18 15.89 24.55
CA PHE A 226 12.10 16.65 25.18
C PHE A 226 12.61 18.02 25.69
N GLU A 227 13.78 18.03 26.32
CA GLU A 227 14.39 19.24 26.89
C GLU A 227 14.83 20.22 25.81
N ALA A 228 15.47 19.73 24.74
CA ALA A 228 15.88 20.57 23.62
C ALA A 228 14.67 21.23 22.94
N ALA A 229 13.61 20.46 22.71
CA ALA A 229 12.36 20.99 22.17
C ALA A 229 11.72 22.01 23.12
N ASN A 230 11.68 21.72 24.43
CA ASN A 230 11.12 22.63 25.43
C ASN A 230 11.91 23.95 25.52
N SER A 231 13.24 23.89 25.49
CA SER A 231 14.13 25.06 25.47
C SER A 231 13.88 25.94 24.24
N MET A 232 13.77 25.33 23.05
CA MET A 232 13.46 26.09 21.83
C MET A 232 12.07 26.73 21.90
N ILE A 233 11.06 26.01 22.40
CA ILE A 233 9.71 26.55 22.58
C ILE A 233 9.72 27.72 23.57
N ALA A 234 10.46 27.62 24.67
CA ALA A 234 10.61 28.71 25.64
C ALA A 234 11.27 29.95 25.02
N ARG A 235 12.29 29.77 24.18
CA ARG A 235 12.91 30.88 23.42
C ARG A 235 11.93 31.57 22.47
N ILE A 236 11.08 30.81 21.78
CA ILE A 236 10.01 31.35 20.92
C ILE A 236 8.97 32.10 21.75
N ALA A 237 8.57 31.53 22.90
CA ALA A 237 7.61 32.13 23.82
C ALA A 237 8.10 33.47 24.39
N ALA A 238 9.40 33.56 24.73
CA ALA A 238 10.03 34.79 25.19
C ALA A 238 10.01 35.92 24.13
N GLN A 239 9.88 35.57 22.84
CA GLN A 239 9.68 36.54 21.74
C GLN A 239 8.21 36.84 21.45
N GLY A 240 7.31 36.44 22.34
CA GLY A 240 5.87 36.64 22.20
C GLY A 240 5.26 35.85 21.05
N TRP A 241 5.83 34.69 20.69
CA TRP A 241 5.35 33.78 19.63
C TRP A 241 5.34 34.35 18.21
N ARG A 242 5.90 35.55 18.00
CA ARG A 242 5.81 36.26 16.70
C ARG A 242 6.77 35.74 15.64
N ARG A 243 7.93 35.24 16.05
CA ARG A 243 9.00 34.84 15.14
C ARG A 243 9.92 33.80 15.76
N VAL A 244 10.70 33.15 14.90
CA VAL A 244 11.82 32.27 15.28
C VAL A 244 12.91 33.12 15.95
N PRO A 245 13.64 32.58 16.95
CA PRO A 245 14.74 33.30 17.58
C PRO A 245 15.80 33.78 16.56
N PRO A 246 16.35 35.00 16.72
CA PRO A 246 17.41 35.52 15.87
C PRO A 246 18.60 34.56 15.79
N GLY A 247 19.17 34.40 14.60
CA GLY A 247 20.30 33.50 14.36
C GLY A 247 19.95 32.00 14.25
N VAL A 248 18.68 31.63 14.35
CA VAL A 248 18.22 30.25 14.16
C VAL A 248 17.56 30.12 12.78
N ASN A 249 18.08 29.22 11.94
CA ASN A 249 17.42 28.83 10.70
C ASN A 249 16.62 27.54 10.94
N PRO A 250 15.27 27.59 10.93
CA PRO A 250 14.44 26.42 11.22
C PRO A 250 14.72 25.21 10.33
N ALA A 251 15.03 25.43 9.05
CA ALA A 251 15.19 24.35 8.08
C ALA A 251 16.45 23.51 8.33
N THR A 252 17.47 24.07 8.99
CA THR A 252 18.79 23.45 9.18
C THR A 252 19.19 23.35 10.65
N TYR A 253 18.36 23.82 11.57
CA TYR A 253 18.71 23.87 12.99
C TYR A 253 18.68 22.46 13.60
N VAL A 254 19.78 22.10 14.25
CA VAL A 254 19.91 20.92 15.10
C VAL A 254 20.26 21.41 16.50
N PRO A 255 19.51 21.02 17.55
CA PRO A 255 19.84 21.41 18.90
C PRO A 255 21.17 20.76 19.32
N ASN A 256 22.05 21.55 19.94
CA ASN A 256 23.20 20.99 20.64
C ASN A 256 22.67 20.22 21.85
N GLU A 257 22.79 18.90 21.84
CA GLU A 257 22.49 18.08 23.00
C GLU A 257 23.47 18.45 24.11
N VAL A 258 22.98 19.18 25.12
CA VAL A 258 23.77 19.39 26.32
C VAL A 258 23.67 18.09 27.10
N ALA A 259 24.71 17.27 27.01
CA ALA A 259 24.88 16.10 27.86
C ALA A 259 25.00 16.56 29.32
N TYR A 260 23.86 16.73 29.99
CA TYR A 260 23.81 16.82 31.44
C TYR A 260 23.37 15.47 31.99
N GLY A 261 24.34 14.72 32.51
CA GLY A 261 24.12 13.79 33.62
C GLY A 261 23.72 12.36 33.27
N THR A 262 24.70 11.47 33.44
CA THR A 262 24.60 10.20 34.19
C THR A 262 23.43 10.07 35.15
#